data_AF-A0A243SC58-F1
#
_entry.id   AF-A0A243SC58-F1
#
_cell.length_a   1.000
_cell.length_b   1.000
_cell.length_c   1.000
_cell.angle_alpha   90.00
_cell.angle_beta   90.00
_cell.angle_gamma   90.00
#
_symmetry.space_group_name_H-M   'P 1'
#
loop_
_entity.id
_entity.type
_entity.pdbx_description
1 polymer ?
#
loop_
_entity_poly.entity_id
_entity_poly.type
_entity_poly.pdbx_seq_one_letter_code
_entity_poly.pdbx_strand_id
1 'polypeptide(L)'
;MEKDKIKLNELIENPEHYFVLLKPALETRNDIHIVEINVGGYRDLFCMIMDLLKTAKFALDGIEVSIETSINTERYVGSLLRIIEMLIPLEEAELLDKLYLKFLNEKNRNDSN
;
A
#
# COMPACT_ATOMS: atom_id res chain seq x y z
N MET A 1 -9.26 -28.73 4.29
CA MET A 1 -9.28 -27.39 3.67
C MET A 1 -9.74 -27.55 2.24
N GLU A 2 -11.05 -27.52 2.02
CA GLU A 2 -11.56 -27.30 0.67
C GLU A 2 -11.14 -25.91 0.21
N LYS A 3 -10.89 -25.81 -1.09
CA LYS A 3 -10.22 -24.69 -1.73
C LYS A 3 -11.05 -23.42 -1.60
N ASP A 4 -10.61 -22.47 -0.79
CA ASP A 4 -10.98 -21.05 -0.88
C ASP A 4 -10.44 -20.49 -2.20
N LYS A 5 -11.03 -20.93 -3.31
CA LYS A 5 -10.79 -20.37 -4.63
C LYS A 5 -11.74 -19.20 -4.76
N ILE A 6 -11.18 -18.00 -4.64
CA ILE A 6 -11.84 -16.76 -5.04
C ILE A 6 -12.38 -16.99 -6.45
N LYS A 7 -13.70 -16.93 -6.63
CA LYS A 7 -14.30 -17.01 -7.95
C LYS A 7 -14.06 -15.66 -8.61
N LEU A 8 -13.26 -15.65 -9.68
CA LEU A 8 -12.91 -14.42 -10.39
C LEU A 8 -14.15 -13.60 -10.77
N ASN A 9 -15.21 -14.25 -11.22
CA ASN A 9 -16.47 -13.58 -11.56
C ASN A 9 -17.13 -12.94 -10.34
N GLU A 10 -17.05 -13.56 -9.17
CA GLU A 10 -17.65 -13.01 -7.93
C GLU A 10 -16.88 -11.79 -7.44
N LEU A 11 -15.54 -11.81 -7.56
CA LEU A 11 -14.67 -10.66 -7.28
C LEU A 11 -14.94 -9.48 -8.21
N ILE A 12 -15.24 -9.75 -9.49
CA ILE A 12 -15.53 -8.71 -10.49
C ILE A 12 -16.91 -8.10 -10.26
N GLU A 13 -17.92 -8.93 -10.01
CA GLU A 13 -19.32 -8.49 -9.92
C GLU A 13 -19.65 -7.87 -8.55
N ASN A 14 -18.99 -8.28 -7.47
CA ASN A 14 -19.26 -7.79 -6.12
C ASN A 14 -17.95 -7.47 -5.35
N PRO A 15 -17.16 -6.50 -5.84
CA PRO A 15 -15.87 -6.17 -5.23
C PRO A 15 -15.98 -5.76 -3.75
N GLU A 16 -17.10 -5.17 -3.33
CA GLU A 16 -17.38 -4.77 -1.95
C GLU A 16 -17.36 -5.92 -0.93
N HIS A 17 -17.56 -7.16 -1.37
CA HIS A 17 -17.47 -8.34 -0.50
C HIS A 17 -16.03 -8.73 -0.16
N TYR A 18 -15.06 -8.30 -0.96
CA TYR A 18 -13.64 -8.67 -0.82
C TYR A 18 -12.77 -7.49 -0.39
N PHE A 19 -13.15 -6.27 -0.73
CA PHE A 19 -12.42 -5.05 -0.37
C PHE A 19 -13.10 -4.35 0.80
N VAL A 20 -12.84 -4.82 2.02
CA VAL A 20 -13.28 -4.12 3.24
C VAL A 20 -12.35 -2.93 3.46
N LEU A 21 -12.87 -1.72 3.26
CA LEU A 21 -12.15 -0.49 3.61
C LEU A 21 -12.00 -0.43 5.13
N LEU A 22 -10.76 -0.59 5.62
CA LEU A 22 -10.47 -0.34 7.03
C LEU A 22 -10.75 1.13 7.32
N LYS A 23 -11.76 1.39 8.15
CA LYS A 23 -12.03 2.76 8.58
C LYS A 23 -10.85 3.26 9.42
N PRO A 24 -10.40 4.50 9.23
CA PRO A 24 -9.42 5.12 10.13
C PRO A 24 -9.89 4.98 11.57
N ALA A 25 -8.96 4.85 12.51
CA ALA A 25 -9.28 4.91 13.93
C ALA A 25 -9.89 6.30 14.23
N LEU A 26 -11.22 6.37 14.26
CA LEU A 26 -11.96 7.60 14.54
C LEU A 26 -11.63 8.09 15.96
N GLU A 27 -11.23 9.36 16.04
CA GLU A 27 -11.33 10.39 17.10
C GLU A 27 -11.11 10.00 18.58
N THR A 28 -10.74 8.76 18.89
CA THR A 28 -10.65 8.24 20.25
C THR A 28 -9.29 8.47 20.89
N ARG A 29 -8.28 8.88 20.10
CA ARG A 29 -6.93 9.15 20.63
C ARG A 29 -6.33 10.40 19.99
N ASN A 30 -5.92 11.35 20.84
CA ASN A 30 -5.32 12.62 20.45
C ASN A 30 -3.86 12.50 19.97
N ASP A 31 -3.28 11.30 20.01
CA ASP A 31 -1.90 10.99 19.57
C ASP A 31 -1.82 10.47 18.13
N ILE A 32 -2.97 10.30 17.45
CA ILE A 32 -3.02 9.81 16.07
C ILE A 32 -3.33 10.97 15.12
N HIS A 33 -2.39 11.28 14.24
CA HIS A 33 -2.59 12.22 13.15
C HIS A 33 -2.95 11.47 11.87
N ILE A 34 -4.13 11.79 11.30
CA ILE A 34 -4.61 11.21 10.05
C ILE A 34 -4.44 12.25 8.95
N VAL A 35 -3.82 11.86 7.84
CA VAL A 35 -3.73 12.66 6.63
C VAL A 35 -4.46 11.91 5.53
N GLU A 36 -5.40 12.58 4.88
CA GLU A 36 -6.06 12.04 3.69
C GLU A 36 -5.20 12.33 2.46
N ILE A 37 -4.93 11.29 1.68
CA ILE A 37 -4.07 11.37 0.51
C ILE A 37 -4.84 10.80 -0.68
N ASN A 38 -4.95 11.60 -1.73
CA ASN A 38 -5.52 11.16 -2.99
C ASN A 38 -4.43 10.51 -3.85
N VAL A 39 -4.70 9.30 -4.32
CA VAL A 39 -3.82 8.51 -5.19
C VAL A 39 -4.56 8.15 -6.47
N GLY A 40 -3.84 8.08 -7.59
CA GLY A 40 -4.43 7.73 -8.90
C GLY A 40 -4.82 6.27 -9.06
N GLY A 41 -4.32 5.39 -8.18
CA GLY A 41 -4.54 3.95 -8.20
C GLY A 41 -3.65 3.23 -7.20
N TYR A 42 -3.73 1.90 -7.18
CA TYR A 42 -2.91 1.06 -6.30
C TYR A 42 -1.42 1.19 -6.60
N ARG A 43 -1.04 1.29 -7.88
CA ARG A 43 0.36 1.47 -8.25
C ARG A 43 0.94 2.76 -7.68
N ASP A 44 0.18 3.86 -7.79
CA ASP A 44 0.57 5.18 -7.29
C ASP A 44 0.74 5.16 -5.76
N LEU A 45 -0.19 4.51 -5.05
CA LEU A 45 -0.09 4.27 -3.61
C LEU A 45 1.20 3.54 -3.23
N PHE A 46 1.52 2.43 -3.91
CA PHE A 46 2.73 1.66 -3.59
C PHE A 46 4.02 2.40 -3.97
N CYS A 47 4.03 3.20 -5.04
CA CYS A 47 5.13 4.10 -5.33
C CYS A 47 5.35 5.11 -4.19
N MET A 48 4.28 5.71 -3.66
CA MET A 48 4.38 6.64 -2.53
C MET A 48 4.92 5.96 -1.26
N ILE A 49 4.44 4.74 -0.95
CA ILE A 49 4.96 3.96 0.18
C ILE A 49 6.46 3.67 -0.01
N MET A 50 6.87 3.28 -1.22
CA MET A 50 8.27 3.03 -1.54
C MET A 50 9.14 4.28 -1.35
N ASP A 51 8.65 5.45 -1.75
CA ASP A 51 9.38 6.71 -1.59
C ASP A 51 9.50 7.12 -0.12
N LEU A 52 8.48 6.86 0.71
CA LEU A 52 8.56 7.04 2.16
C LEU A 52 9.62 6.13 2.79
N LEU A 53 9.68 4.86 2.39
CA LEU A 53 10.69 3.91 2.89
C LEU A 53 12.11 4.34 2.49
N LYS A 54 12.30 4.76 1.24
CA LYS A 54 13.60 5.28 0.75
C LYS A 54 14.02 6.54 1.51
N THR A 55 13.07 7.44 1.75
CA THR A 55 13.31 8.68 2.51
C THR A 55 13.70 8.37 3.95
N ALA A 56 13.01 7.44 4.62
CA ALA A 56 13.36 6.98 5.96
C ALA A 56 14.77 6.37 6.01
N LYS A 57 15.16 5.61 4.99
CA LYS A 57 16.51 5.07 4.85
C LYS A 57 17.56 6.16 4.70
N PHE A 58 17.34 7.15 3.83
CA PHE A 58 18.25 8.30 3.69
C PHE A 58 18.37 9.12 4.97
N ALA A 59 17.26 9.29 5.69
CA ALA A 59 17.27 9.96 6.99
C ALA A 59 18.12 9.19 8.01
N LEU A 60 18.04 7.85 8.04
CA LEU A 60 18.89 7.01 8.88
C LEU A 60 20.37 7.15 8.52
N ASP A 61 20.72 7.15 7.23
CA ASP A 61 22.11 7.28 6.77
C ASP A 61 22.71 8.68 7.05
N GLY A 62 21.86 9.71 7.22
CA GLY A 62 22.26 11.11 7.44
C GLY A 62 22.36 11.54 8.91
N ILE A 63 22.08 10.67 9.88
CA ILE A 63 22.22 10.97 11.31
C ILE A 63 23.72 10.89 11.68
N GLU A 64 24.33 12.02 12.08
CA GLU A 64 25.66 12.01 12.70
C GLU A 64 25.59 11.27 14.04
N VAL A 65 26.11 10.04 14.05
CA VAL A 65 26.13 9.21 15.25
C VAL A 65 27.19 9.73 16.21
N SER A 66 26.75 10.34 17.33
CA SER A 66 27.61 10.59 18.48
C SER A 66 28.21 9.25 18.95
N ILE A 67 29.53 9.19 18.99
CA ILE A 67 30.38 7.99 18.89
C ILE A 67 30.16 6.92 19.99
N GLU A 68 29.35 7.16 21.01
CA GLU A 68 29.47 6.40 22.26
C GLU A 68 28.43 5.28 22.52
N THR A 69 27.38 5.06 21.72
CA THR A 69 26.44 3.94 22.06
C THR A 69 25.63 3.22 20.96
N SER A 70 25.61 3.63 19.68
CA SER A 70 24.70 3.01 18.68
C SER A 70 25.42 2.18 17.60
N ILE A 71 26.26 1.22 17.99
CA ILE A 71 26.81 0.26 17.01
C ILE A 71 25.69 -0.73 16.62
N ASN A 72 25.13 -0.54 15.42
CA ASN A 72 24.27 -1.44 14.61
C ASN A 72 22.75 -1.19 14.54
N THR A 73 22.11 -0.38 15.39
CA THR A 73 20.63 -0.23 15.34
C THR A 73 20.15 0.35 14.00
N GLU A 74 20.79 1.43 13.53
CA GLU A 74 20.47 2.06 12.23
C GLU A 74 20.67 1.09 11.07
N ARG A 75 21.71 0.26 11.13
CA ARG A 75 21.99 -0.77 10.11
C ARG A 75 20.90 -1.84 10.08
N TYR A 76 20.39 -2.27 11.23
CA TYR A 76 19.28 -3.22 11.31
C TYR A 76 17.98 -2.61 10.77
N VAL A 77 17.67 -1.36 11.15
CA VAL A 77 16.49 -0.65 10.65
C VAL A 77 16.58 -0.44 9.14
N GLY A 78 17.71 0.02 8.62
CA GLY A 78 17.93 0.19 7.18
C GLY A 78 17.84 -1.13 6.40
N SER A 79 18.31 -2.24 6.99
CA SER A 79 18.15 -3.58 6.40
C SER A 79 16.69 -4.03 6.37
N LEU A 80 15.93 -3.76 7.44
CA LEU A 80 14.50 -4.05 7.50
C LEU A 80 13.70 -3.25 6.47
N LEU A 81 13.96 -1.93 6.37
CA LEU A 81 13.30 -1.05 5.39
C LEU A 81 13.53 -1.55 3.96
N ARG A 82 14.74 -2.04 3.65
CA ARG A 82 15.05 -2.64 2.34
C ARG A 82 14.25 -3.92 2.09
N ILE A 83 14.08 -4.77 3.10
CA ILE A 83 13.27 -5.99 2.96
C ILE A 83 11.81 -5.62 2.69
N ILE A 84 11.26 -4.65 3.43
CA ILE A 84 9.89 -4.16 3.23
C ILE A 84 9.73 -3.59 1.82
N GLU A 85 10.69 -2.78 1.35
CA GLU A 85 10.69 -2.23 -0.01
C GLU A 85 10.60 -3.34 -1.07
N MET A 86 11.37 -4.43 -0.93
CA MET A 86 11.36 -5.55 -1.88
C MET A 86 10.08 -6.40 -1.84
N LEU A 87 9.29 -6.29 -0.78
CA LEU A 87 8.02 -7.02 -0.63
C LEU A 87 6.83 -6.24 -1.20
N ILE A 88 7.04 -5.02 -1.69
CA ILE A 88 5.98 -4.20 -2.30
C ILE A 88 5.51 -4.86 -3.61
N PRO A 89 4.23 -5.23 -3.74
CA PRO A 89 3.70 -5.95 -4.89
C PRO A 89 3.29 -4.99 -6.03
N LEU A 90 4.28 -4.41 -6.72
CA LEU A 90 4.03 -3.41 -7.77
C LEU A 90 3.32 -4.00 -8.99
N GLU A 91 3.66 -5.22 -9.39
CA GLU A 91 3.06 -5.90 -10.53
C GLU A 91 1.58 -6.23 -10.27
N GLU A 92 1.25 -6.70 -9.07
CA GLU A 92 -0.14 -6.94 -8.66
C GLU A 92 -0.93 -5.63 -8.57
N ALA A 93 -0.30 -4.55 -8.12
CA ALA A 93 -0.93 -3.23 -8.09
C ALA A 93 -1.29 -2.73 -9.50
N GLU A 94 -0.38 -2.90 -10.46
CA GLU A 94 -0.65 -2.61 -11.88
C GLU A 94 -1.77 -3.47 -12.45
N LEU A 95 -1.85 -4.74 -12.05
CA LEU A 95 -2.93 -5.63 -12.44
C LEU A 95 -4.27 -5.13 -11.88
N LEU A 96 -4.32 -4.74 -10.60
CA LEU A 96 -5.53 -4.21 -9.96
C LEU A 96 -6.02 -2.94 -10.66
N ASP A 97 -5.11 -2.00 -10.97
CA ASP A 97 -5.46 -0.78 -11.71
C ASP A 97 -6.05 -1.11 -13.09
N LYS A 98 -5.48 -2.08 -13.82
CA LYS A 98 -6.00 -2.54 -15.11
C LYS A 98 -7.38 -3.19 -14.99
N LEU A 99 -7.60 -4.00 -13.95
CA LEU A 99 -8.91 -4.64 -13.70
C LEU A 99 -9.98 -3.59 -13.39
N TYR A 100 -9.65 -2.61 -12.55
CA TYR A 100 -10.56 -1.52 -12.21
C TYR A 100 -10.96 -0.69 -13.43
N LEU A 101 -10.00 -0.33 -14.28
CA LEU A 101 -10.29 0.40 -15.53
C LEU A 101 -11.19 -0.40 -16.48
N LYS A 102 -11.00 -1.73 -16.58
CA LYS A 102 -11.88 -2.60 -17.38
C LYS A 102 -13.30 -2.60 -16.84
N PHE A 103 -13.47 -2.78 -15.53
CA PHE A 103 -14.76 -2.73 -14.86
C PHE A 103 -15.49 -1.42 -15.12
N LEU A 104 -14.81 -0.27 -14.95
CA LEU A 104 -15.42 1.05 -15.21
C LEU A 104 -15.87 1.20 -16.67
N ASN A 105 -15.06 0.73 -17.62
CA ASN A 105 -15.41 0.80 -19.05
C ASN A 105 -16.61 -0.07 -19.40
N GLU A 106 -16.75 -1.24 -18.78
CA GLU A 106 -17.91 -2.13 -18.96
C GLU A 106 -19.18 -1.52 -18.36
N LYS A 107 -19.09 -0.95 -17.16
CA LYS A 107 -20.20 -0.24 -16.52
C LYS A 107 -20.69 0.93 -17.36
N ASN A 108 -19.79 1.79 -17.82
CA ASN A 108 -20.15 2.95 -18.65
C ASN A 108 -20.82 2.55 -19.98
N ARG A 109 -20.44 1.40 -20.55
CA ARG A 109 -21.07 0.84 -21.75
C ARG A 109 -22.49 0.34 -21.48
N ASN A 110 -22.73 -0.27 -20.33
CA ASN A 110 -24.05 -0.74 -19.93
C ASN A 110 -25.00 0.41 -19.57
N ASP A 111 -24.49 1.48 -18.97
CA ASP A 111 -25.28 2.68 -18.65
C ASP A 111 -25.66 3.53 -19.88
N SER A 112 -25.03 3.27 -21.03
CA SER A 112 -25.24 4.01 -22.30
C SER A 112 -26.18 3.30 -23.29
N ASN A 113 -26.69 2.11 -22.96
CA ASN A 113 -27.63 1.31 -23.77
C ASN A 113 -29.02 1.26 -23.12
#